data_AF-A0AAN4YY95-F1
#
_entry.id   AF-A0AAN4YY95-F1
#
_cell.length_a   1.000
_cell.length_b   1.000
_cell.length_c   1.000
_cell.angle_alpha   90.00
_cell.angle_beta   90.00
_cell.angle_gamma   90.00
#
_symmetry.space_group_name_H-M   'P 1'
#
loop_
_entity.id
_entity.type
_entity.pdbx_description
1 polymer ?
#
loop_
_entity_poly.entity_id
_entity_poly.type
_entity_poly.pdbx_seq_one_letter_code
_entity_poly.pdbx_strand_id
1 'polypeptide(L)'
;EQLKTSTDSIRALRSKLIVLTDDFPSIGDALNSLNVESLTNKGHVVLVVCRQPFFLCITDTDEATFTKSGALALAPDDTESNRRNELFQKWLNESYEEKLFDRYRTTYDACYAFCWGATRGNTNNGKKYSETFANASWTNSLGTTRFDGGYSLMQVYSVYKMSTDKDHLLTLTPSAKQCINSTCLSMAPTVTNPDFWQKAADRTVDYAGVDP
;
A
#
# COMPACT_ATOMS: atom_id res chain seq x y z
N GLU A 1 17.73 -17.71 12.33
CA GLU A 1 17.47 -19.07 11.81
C GLU A 1 16.17 -19.16 11.02
N GLN A 2 15.01 -18.80 11.60
CA GLN A 2 13.71 -18.79 10.89
C GLN A 2 13.71 -17.98 9.57
N LEU A 3 14.29 -16.77 9.55
CA LEU A 3 14.42 -15.95 8.33
C LEU A 3 15.25 -16.64 7.24
N LYS A 4 16.29 -17.41 7.59
CA LYS A 4 17.09 -18.18 6.61
C LYS A 4 16.26 -19.31 6.02
N THR A 5 15.59 -20.10 6.85
CA THR A 5 14.72 -21.21 6.40
C THR A 5 13.57 -20.72 5.50
N SER A 6 13.01 -19.53 5.79
CA SER A 6 12.01 -18.89 4.94
C SER A 6 12.59 -18.39 3.61
N THR A 7 13.85 -17.94 3.60
CA THR A 7 14.54 -17.48 2.38
C THR A 7 14.72 -18.62 1.39
N ASP A 8 15.19 -19.77 1.87
CA ASP A 8 15.43 -20.95 1.03
C ASP A 8 14.11 -21.53 0.50
N SER A 9 13.05 -21.45 1.31
CA SER A 9 11.69 -21.84 0.92
C SER A 9 11.10 -20.90 -0.15
N ILE A 10 11.29 -19.59 -0.02
CA ILE A 10 10.84 -18.59 -1.01
C ILE A 10 11.59 -18.77 -2.33
N ARG A 11 12.89 -19.08 -2.24
CA ARG A 11 13.74 -19.43 -3.38
C ARG A 11 13.20 -20.67 -4.12
N ALA A 12 12.79 -21.70 -3.40
CA ALA A 12 12.20 -22.90 -4.01
C ALA A 12 10.81 -22.66 -4.66
N LEU A 13 10.16 -21.51 -4.46
CA LEU A 13 8.87 -21.21 -5.07
C LEU A 13 9.00 -21.05 -6.58
N ARG A 14 8.28 -21.89 -7.34
CA ARG A 14 8.09 -21.72 -8.78
C ARG A 14 7.04 -20.64 -9.08
N SER A 15 7.27 -19.43 -8.56
CA SER A 15 6.36 -18.29 -8.68
C SER A 15 7.06 -17.10 -9.32
N LYS A 16 6.42 -16.50 -10.33
CA LYS A 16 6.93 -15.28 -10.98
C LYS A 16 6.76 -14.03 -10.12
N LEU A 17 5.73 -14.00 -9.27
CA LEU A 17 5.45 -12.92 -8.34
C LEU A 17 5.76 -13.39 -6.91
N ILE A 18 6.56 -12.60 -6.20
CA ILE A 18 6.80 -12.74 -4.76
C ILE A 18 6.23 -11.49 -4.09
N VAL A 19 5.40 -11.68 -3.07
CA VAL A 19 4.78 -10.59 -2.32
C VAL A 19 5.34 -10.55 -0.91
N LEU A 20 5.84 -9.39 -0.50
CA LEU A 20 6.33 -9.12 0.86
C LEU A 20 5.38 -8.10 1.51
N THR A 21 5.06 -8.28 2.79
CA THR A 21 4.33 -7.25 3.57
C THR A 21 5.33 -6.36 4.30
N ASP A 22 4.91 -5.15 4.68
CA ASP A 22 5.73 -4.16 5.39
C ASP A 22 5.80 -4.39 6.92
N ASP A 23 5.56 -5.61 7.39
CA ASP A 23 5.60 -5.94 8.83
C ASP A 23 7.02 -6.11 9.38
N PHE A 24 8.04 -5.81 8.57
CA PHE A 24 9.44 -5.90 8.98
C PHE A 24 9.87 -4.62 9.73
N PRO A 25 10.66 -4.74 10.81
CA PRO A 25 11.24 -3.57 11.49
C PRO A 25 12.10 -2.68 10.58
N SER A 26 12.79 -3.29 9.61
CA SER A 26 13.45 -2.64 8.48
C SER A 26 13.14 -3.45 7.23
N ILE A 27 12.60 -2.79 6.20
CA ILE A 27 12.37 -3.45 4.92
C ILE A 27 13.70 -3.71 4.21
N GLY A 28 14.71 -2.84 4.36
CA GLY A 28 16.03 -3.02 3.79
C GLY A 28 16.70 -4.31 4.26
N ASP A 29 16.62 -4.63 5.55
CA ASP A 29 17.14 -5.88 6.10
C ASP A 29 16.46 -7.12 5.50
N ALA A 30 15.15 -7.06 5.29
CA ALA A 30 14.39 -8.13 4.66
C ALA A 30 14.79 -8.32 3.19
N LEU A 31 14.93 -7.23 2.44
CA LEU A 31 15.35 -7.25 1.03
C LEU A 31 16.77 -7.81 0.87
N ASN A 32 17.69 -7.42 1.76
CA ASN A 32 19.06 -7.92 1.77
C ASN A 32 19.12 -9.41 2.14
N SER A 33 18.39 -9.81 3.20
CA SER A 33 18.37 -11.20 3.68
C SER A 33 17.84 -12.16 2.62
N LEU A 34 16.78 -11.74 1.90
CA LEU A 34 16.20 -12.52 0.81
C LEU A 34 17.03 -12.46 -0.49
N ASN A 35 18.01 -11.55 -0.58
CA ASN A 35 18.75 -11.23 -1.79
C ASN A 35 17.79 -10.91 -2.96
N VAL A 36 16.89 -9.95 -2.73
CA VAL A 36 15.85 -9.57 -3.70
C VAL A 36 16.44 -9.10 -5.03
N GLU A 37 17.60 -8.45 -5.01
CA GLU A 37 18.35 -8.10 -6.23
C GLU A 37 18.63 -9.34 -7.10
N SER A 38 19.07 -10.44 -6.51
CA SER A 38 19.28 -11.68 -7.27
C SER A 38 17.97 -12.24 -7.83
N LEU A 39 16.87 -12.16 -7.06
CA LEU A 39 15.56 -12.68 -7.49
C LEU A 39 15.02 -11.86 -8.68
N THR A 40 15.08 -10.53 -8.59
CA THR A 40 14.63 -9.65 -9.68
C THR A 40 15.52 -9.78 -10.92
N ASN A 41 16.84 -10.01 -10.74
CA ASN A 41 17.76 -10.31 -11.83
C ASN A 41 17.50 -11.67 -12.52
N LYS A 42 16.93 -12.63 -11.80
CA LYS A 42 16.46 -13.91 -12.37
C LYS A 42 15.05 -13.83 -12.97
N GLY A 43 14.42 -12.66 -12.96
CA GLY A 43 13.14 -12.42 -13.62
C GLY A 43 11.91 -12.54 -12.73
N HIS A 44 12.09 -12.70 -11.41
CA HIS A 44 10.98 -12.54 -10.48
C HIS A 44 10.54 -11.07 -10.40
N VAL A 45 9.24 -10.86 -10.20
CA VAL A 45 8.68 -9.58 -9.77
C VAL A 45 8.51 -9.65 -8.26
N VAL A 46 9.18 -8.75 -7.53
CA VAL A 46 9.04 -8.66 -6.07
C VAL A 46 8.23 -7.42 -5.74
N LEU A 47 7.09 -7.61 -5.10
CA LEU A 47 6.16 -6.56 -4.72
C LEU A 47 6.11 -6.44 -3.18
N VAL A 48 6.51 -5.30 -2.66
CA VAL A 48 6.33 -4.92 -1.26
C VAL A 48 4.98 -4.25 -1.12
N VAL A 49 4.11 -4.77 -0.25
CA VAL A 49 2.79 -4.19 0.05
C VAL A 49 2.91 -3.34 1.30
N CYS A 50 2.75 -2.04 1.10
CA CYS A 50 2.80 -1.03 2.16
C CYS A 50 1.39 -0.77 2.70
N ARG A 51 1.26 -0.72 4.02
CA ARG A 51 0.05 -0.24 4.71
C ARG A 51 -0.03 1.27 4.76
N GLN A 52 1.13 1.93 4.69
CA GLN A 52 1.28 3.39 4.74
C GLN A 52 1.69 3.95 3.38
N PRO A 53 1.54 5.28 3.16
CA PRO A 53 2.08 5.93 1.98
C PRO A 53 3.55 5.59 1.72
N PHE A 54 3.94 5.54 0.45
CA PHE A 54 5.24 5.05 0.01
C PHE A 54 6.44 5.62 0.79
N PHE A 55 6.44 6.94 1.04
CA PHE A 55 7.55 7.64 1.72
C PHE A 55 7.68 7.30 3.21
N LEU A 56 6.63 6.75 3.85
CA LEU A 56 6.70 6.24 5.22
C LEU A 56 7.04 4.75 5.26
N CYS A 57 6.65 4.02 4.21
CA CYS A 57 6.93 2.59 4.08
C CYS A 57 8.41 2.33 3.74
N ILE A 58 8.96 3.10 2.80
CA ILE A 58 10.37 3.02 2.40
C ILE A 58 11.08 4.26 2.94
N THR A 59 11.78 4.07 4.06
CA THR A 59 12.53 5.13 4.73
C THR A 59 13.76 5.56 3.93
N ASP A 60 14.27 6.77 4.19
CA ASP A 60 15.52 7.26 3.60
C ASP A 60 16.69 6.28 3.82
N THR A 61 16.70 5.57 4.95
CA THR A 61 17.73 4.56 5.26
C THR A 61 17.61 3.29 4.41
N ASP A 62 16.40 2.93 3.98
CA ASP A 62 16.15 1.75 3.15
C ASP A 62 16.15 2.08 1.65
N GLU A 63 16.16 3.37 1.28
CA GLU A 63 15.97 3.86 -0.08
C GLU A 63 16.98 3.26 -1.07
N ALA A 64 18.26 3.29 -0.71
CA ALA A 64 19.33 2.77 -1.54
C ALA A 64 19.19 1.24 -1.76
N THR A 65 18.86 0.50 -0.70
CA THR A 65 18.66 -0.96 -0.78
C THR A 65 17.44 -1.32 -1.61
N PHE A 66 16.32 -0.62 -1.42
CA PHE A 66 15.10 -0.84 -2.19
C PHE A 66 15.31 -0.56 -3.69
N THR A 67 16.00 0.54 -4.01
CA THR A 67 16.33 0.90 -5.38
C THR A 67 17.20 -0.18 -6.03
N LYS A 68 18.27 -0.59 -5.33
CA LYS A 68 19.19 -1.62 -5.82
C LYS A 68 18.51 -2.98 -6.02
N SER A 69 17.56 -3.33 -5.15
CA SER A 69 16.89 -4.62 -5.22
C SER A 69 15.97 -4.76 -6.44
N GLY A 70 15.60 -3.66 -7.10
CA GLY A 70 14.65 -3.67 -8.22
C GLY A 70 13.23 -4.08 -7.80
N ALA A 71 12.91 -3.96 -6.50
CA ALA A 71 11.59 -4.26 -5.98
C ALA A 71 10.56 -3.18 -6.41
N LEU A 72 9.29 -3.54 -6.35
CA LEU A 72 8.16 -2.65 -6.54
C LEU A 72 7.44 -2.44 -5.21
N ALA A 73 6.83 -1.29 -5.01
CA ALA A 73 5.99 -1.03 -3.84
C ALA A 73 4.55 -0.79 -4.27
N LEU A 74 3.61 -1.55 -3.71
CA LEU A 74 2.19 -1.25 -3.74
C LEU A 74 1.84 -0.46 -2.47
N ALA A 75 1.51 0.82 -2.59
CA ALA A 75 1.18 1.66 -1.45
C ALA A 75 -0.11 2.45 -1.70
N PRO A 76 -0.83 2.88 -0.64
CA PRO A 76 -1.90 3.86 -0.77
C PRO A 76 -1.40 5.09 -1.53
N ASP A 77 -2.11 5.45 -2.58
CA ASP A 77 -1.86 6.68 -3.32
C ASP A 77 -2.48 7.85 -2.55
N ASP A 78 -1.65 8.79 -2.11
CA ASP A 78 -2.07 10.01 -1.44
C ASP A 78 -1.51 11.21 -2.19
N THR A 79 -2.13 11.51 -3.34
CA THR A 79 -1.84 12.68 -4.17
C THR A 79 -2.06 14.00 -3.42
N GLU A 80 -2.84 13.96 -2.34
CA GLU A 80 -3.14 15.09 -1.47
C GLU A 80 -2.23 15.17 -0.23
N SER A 81 -1.24 14.27 -0.12
CA SER A 81 -0.37 14.15 1.06
C SER A 81 0.26 15.48 1.47
N ASN A 82 0.90 16.20 0.54
CA ASN A 82 1.49 17.52 0.81
C ASN A 82 0.50 18.51 1.41
N ARG A 83 -0.70 18.63 0.81
CA ARG A 83 -1.75 19.53 1.29
C ARG A 83 -2.26 19.13 2.67
N ARG A 84 -2.45 17.84 2.93
CA ARG A 84 -2.81 17.34 4.27
C ARG A 84 -1.69 17.60 5.28
N ASN A 85 -0.44 17.48 4.85
CA ASN A 85 0.74 17.70 5.68
C ASN A 85 0.76 19.14 6.20
N GLU A 86 0.57 20.11 5.30
CA GLU A 86 0.46 21.53 5.64
C GLU A 86 -0.69 21.82 6.60
N LEU A 87 -1.84 21.16 6.43
CA LEU A 87 -2.97 21.30 7.35
C LEU A 87 -2.63 20.79 8.76
N PHE A 88 -1.99 19.63 8.87
CA PHE A 88 -1.57 19.10 10.18
C PHE A 88 -0.49 19.95 10.84
N GLN A 89 0.48 20.44 10.07
CA GLN A 89 1.45 21.43 10.55
C GLN A 89 0.76 22.66 11.13
N LYS A 90 -0.26 23.19 10.43
CA LYS A 90 -1.03 24.35 10.90
C LYS A 90 -1.85 24.06 12.16
N TRP A 91 -2.47 22.87 12.26
CA TRP A 91 -3.34 22.53 13.40
C TRP A 91 -2.57 22.15 14.66
N LEU A 92 -1.42 21.48 14.51
CA LEU A 92 -0.63 20.97 15.63
C LEU A 92 0.56 21.87 15.99
N ASN A 93 0.98 22.76 15.07
CA ASN A 93 2.08 23.70 15.24
C ASN A 93 3.35 22.99 15.76
N GLU A 94 3.90 23.41 16.91
CA GLU A 94 5.11 22.82 17.50
C GLU A 94 4.97 21.34 17.89
N SER A 95 3.74 20.82 18.02
CA SER A 95 3.48 19.41 18.31
C SER A 95 3.45 18.52 17.05
N TYR A 96 3.63 19.09 15.87
CA TYR A 96 3.65 18.34 14.63
C TYR A 96 4.99 17.60 14.45
N GLU A 97 4.91 16.31 14.13
CA GLU A 97 6.05 15.47 13.77
C GLU A 97 5.72 14.72 12.47
N GLU A 98 6.50 14.92 11.41
CA GLU A 98 6.18 14.39 10.07
C GLU A 98 6.11 12.85 10.03
N LYS A 99 6.98 12.17 10.76
CA LYS A 99 6.94 10.71 10.92
C LYS A 99 5.62 10.19 11.52
N LEU A 100 4.81 11.04 12.15
CA LEU A 100 3.50 10.71 12.70
C LEU A 100 2.33 11.09 11.77
N PHE A 101 2.62 11.57 10.55
CA PHE A 101 1.61 12.00 9.57
C PHE A 101 0.47 11.00 9.38
N ASP A 102 0.80 9.72 9.14
CA ASP A 102 -0.24 8.71 8.92
C ASP A 102 -1.09 8.45 10.17
N ARG A 103 -0.50 8.56 11.37
CA ARG A 103 -1.24 8.49 12.63
C ARG A 103 -2.20 9.67 12.79
N TYR A 104 -1.76 10.88 12.45
CA TYR A 104 -2.64 12.06 12.48
C TYR A 104 -3.80 11.92 11.49
N ARG A 105 -3.50 11.49 10.26
CA ARG A 105 -4.48 11.24 9.19
C ARG A 105 -5.53 10.22 9.61
N THR A 106 -5.10 9.03 10.01
CA THR A 106 -6.00 7.93 10.40
C THR A 106 -6.82 8.26 11.63
N THR A 107 -6.26 8.98 12.61
CA THR A 107 -6.99 9.45 13.80
C THR A 107 -8.06 10.46 13.41
N TYR A 108 -7.72 11.45 12.58
CA TYR A 108 -8.69 12.43 12.09
C TYR A 108 -9.84 11.76 11.33
N ASP A 109 -9.51 10.87 10.39
CA ASP A 109 -10.51 10.17 9.58
C ASP A 109 -11.42 9.30 10.45
N ALA A 110 -10.89 8.63 11.48
CA ALA A 110 -11.67 7.86 12.44
C ALA A 110 -12.61 8.74 13.28
N CYS A 111 -12.14 9.87 13.81
CA CYS A 111 -12.97 10.81 14.55
C CYS A 111 -14.07 11.41 13.67
N TYR A 112 -13.74 11.78 12.43
CA TYR A 112 -14.71 12.31 11.48
C TYR A 112 -15.76 11.25 11.11
N ALA A 113 -15.33 10.02 10.80
CA ALA A 113 -16.21 8.90 10.53
C ALA A 113 -17.16 8.65 11.71
N PHE A 114 -16.65 8.72 12.94
CA PHE A 114 -17.47 8.57 14.13
C PHE A 114 -18.58 9.62 14.22
N CYS A 115 -18.21 10.91 14.08
CA CYS A 115 -19.16 12.02 14.09
C CYS A 115 -20.20 11.90 12.97
N TRP A 116 -19.74 11.59 11.75
CA TRP A 116 -20.62 11.39 10.60
C TRP A 116 -21.61 10.25 10.86
N GLY A 117 -21.14 9.10 11.33
CA GLY A 117 -21.98 7.94 11.66
C GLY A 117 -22.99 8.27 12.76
N ALA A 118 -22.59 9.02 13.78
CA ALA A 118 -23.48 9.42 14.88
C ALA A 118 -24.64 10.30 14.38
N THR A 119 -24.36 11.23 13.47
CA THR A 119 -25.40 12.11 12.88
C THR A 119 -26.40 11.37 11.99
N ARG A 120 -26.00 10.26 11.36
CA ARG A 120 -26.87 9.51 10.43
C ARG A 120 -27.57 8.31 11.04
N GLY A 121 -26.87 7.57 11.91
CA GLY A 121 -27.41 6.38 12.55
C GLY A 121 -28.29 6.70 13.74
N ASN A 122 -27.97 7.78 14.48
CA ASN A 122 -28.61 8.21 15.72
C ASN A 122 -29.12 7.03 16.57
N THR A 123 -28.23 6.09 16.86
CA THR A 123 -28.58 4.82 17.49
C THR A 123 -27.47 4.37 18.44
N ASN A 124 -27.87 3.80 19.58
CA ASN A 124 -26.97 3.15 20.52
C ASN A 124 -26.69 1.68 20.15
N ASN A 125 -27.22 1.20 19.02
CA ASN A 125 -26.97 -0.15 18.53
C ASN A 125 -25.77 -0.16 17.58
N GLY A 126 -24.67 -0.78 18.02
CA GLY A 126 -23.42 -0.84 17.24
C GLY A 126 -23.57 -1.42 15.84
N LYS A 127 -24.46 -2.41 15.64
CA LYS A 127 -24.73 -3.00 14.31
C LYS A 127 -25.44 -2.00 13.40
N LYS A 128 -26.51 -1.36 13.87
CA LYS A 128 -27.23 -0.34 13.10
C LYS A 128 -26.34 0.87 12.82
N TYR A 129 -25.47 1.22 13.76
CA TYR A 129 -24.47 2.25 13.58
C TYR A 129 -23.48 1.87 12.46
N SER A 130 -22.92 0.65 12.48
CA SER A 130 -21.99 0.20 11.41
C SER A 130 -22.66 0.13 10.04
N GLU A 131 -23.94 -0.23 9.98
CA GLU A 131 -24.73 -0.27 8.74
C GLU A 131 -24.77 1.09 8.02
N THR A 132 -24.59 2.20 8.74
CA THR A 132 -24.53 3.54 8.12
C THR A 132 -23.32 3.77 7.23
N PHE A 133 -22.25 2.99 7.40
CA PHE A 133 -21.03 3.11 6.60
C PHE A 133 -21.10 2.34 5.28
N ALA A 134 -22.08 1.46 5.08
CA ALA A 134 -22.23 0.76 3.81
C ALA A 134 -22.49 1.77 2.68
N ASN A 135 -21.63 1.75 1.66
CA ASN A 135 -21.66 2.71 0.54
C ASN A 135 -21.57 4.19 0.97
N ALA A 136 -21.06 4.46 2.16
CA ALA A 136 -20.92 5.82 2.65
C ALA A 136 -19.84 6.58 1.87
N SER A 137 -20.08 7.87 1.69
CA SER A 137 -19.14 8.80 1.08
C SER A 137 -19.29 10.16 1.72
N TRP A 138 -18.17 10.79 2.04
CA TRP A 138 -18.14 12.16 2.52
C TRP A 138 -16.86 12.87 2.07
N THR A 139 -16.95 14.19 1.99
CA THR A 139 -15.82 15.07 1.69
C THR A 139 -15.63 16.04 2.83
N ASN A 140 -14.39 16.20 3.29
CA ASN A 140 -14.00 17.15 4.32
C ASN A 140 -12.70 17.87 3.90
N SER A 141 -12.12 18.65 4.81
CA SER A 141 -10.87 19.38 4.55
C SER A 141 -9.67 18.49 4.20
N LEU A 142 -9.66 17.20 4.57
CA LEU A 142 -8.61 16.24 4.20
C LEU A 142 -8.90 15.49 2.90
N GLY A 143 -10.07 15.66 2.30
CA GLY A 143 -10.43 15.05 1.02
C GLY A 143 -11.70 14.20 1.13
N THR A 144 -11.83 13.26 0.20
CA THR A 144 -13.02 12.40 0.10
C THR A 144 -12.71 11.00 0.63
N THR A 145 -13.54 10.53 1.56
CA THR A 145 -13.51 9.17 2.10
C THR A 145 -14.72 8.41 1.56
N ARG A 146 -14.50 7.17 1.11
CA ARG A 146 -15.55 6.32 0.52
C ARG A 146 -15.44 4.90 1.02
N PHE A 147 -16.57 4.29 1.31
CA PHE A 147 -16.68 2.90 1.72
C PHE A 147 -17.49 2.12 0.69
N ASP A 148 -17.16 0.84 0.52
CA ASP A 148 -17.96 -0.07 -0.29
C ASP A 148 -19.18 -0.59 0.50
N GLY A 149 -20.01 -1.43 -0.12
CA GLY A 149 -21.17 -2.04 0.53
C GLY A 149 -20.83 -3.03 1.66
N GLY A 150 -19.55 -3.40 1.80
CA GLY A 150 -19.00 -4.32 2.78
C GLY A 150 -18.18 -3.62 3.86
N TYR A 151 -18.34 -2.30 4.01
CA TYR A 151 -17.68 -1.48 5.01
C TYR A 151 -16.16 -1.36 4.84
N SER A 152 -15.63 -1.69 3.66
CA SER A 152 -14.21 -1.54 3.34
C SER A 152 -13.93 -0.16 2.76
N LEU A 153 -12.84 0.47 3.21
CA LEU A 153 -12.39 1.74 2.65
C LEU A 153 -11.98 1.56 1.18
N MET A 154 -12.56 2.38 0.30
CA MET A 154 -12.23 2.44 -1.11
C MET A 154 -11.00 3.34 -1.33
N GLN A 155 -9.83 2.84 -0.92
CA GLN A 155 -8.54 3.51 -1.07
C GLN A 155 -7.95 3.26 -2.47
N VAL A 156 -7.42 4.32 -3.10
CA VAL A 156 -6.61 4.23 -4.31
C VAL A 156 -5.21 3.74 -3.94
N TYR A 157 -4.66 2.83 -4.70
CA TYR A 157 -3.29 2.34 -4.53
C TYR A 157 -2.48 2.59 -5.79
N SER A 158 -1.18 2.75 -5.64
CA SER A 158 -0.27 2.88 -6.78
C SER A 158 0.91 1.95 -6.62
N VAL A 159 1.42 1.47 -7.75
CA VAL A 159 2.65 0.68 -7.81
C VAL A 159 3.78 1.60 -8.22
N TYR A 160 4.74 1.72 -7.32
CA TYR A 160 5.94 2.52 -7.49
C TYR A 160 7.14 1.62 -7.77
N LYS A 161 8.00 2.06 -8.68
CA LYS A 161 9.36 1.58 -8.79
C LYS A 161 10.27 2.74 -8.42
N MET A 162 11.22 2.49 -7.52
CA MET A 162 12.23 3.50 -7.25
C MET A 162 13.30 3.42 -8.33
N SER A 163 13.41 4.51 -9.09
CA SER A 163 14.55 4.83 -9.95
C SER A 163 14.97 6.27 -9.62
N THR A 164 15.93 6.84 -10.34
CA THR A 164 16.35 8.23 -10.15
C THR A 164 15.18 9.23 -10.22
N ASP A 165 14.11 8.88 -10.95
CA ASP A 165 12.84 9.59 -10.96
C ASP A 165 11.75 8.57 -10.61
N LYS A 166 11.18 8.62 -9.39
CA LYS A 166 10.15 7.67 -8.91
C LYS A 166 9.15 7.30 -10.02
N ASP A 167 9.29 6.08 -10.54
CA ASP A 167 8.50 5.60 -11.67
C ASP A 167 7.15 5.13 -11.16
N HIS A 168 6.12 5.91 -11.45
CA HIS A 168 4.74 5.50 -11.23
C HIS A 168 4.34 4.51 -12.34
N LEU A 169 4.11 3.24 -11.99
CA LEU A 169 3.92 2.17 -12.98
C LEU A 169 2.46 1.86 -13.30
N LEU A 170 1.59 1.91 -12.28
CA LEU A 170 0.14 1.82 -12.42
C LEU A 170 -0.56 2.40 -11.19
N THR A 171 -1.81 2.83 -11.39
CA THR A 171 -2.77 3.16 -10.31
C THR A 171 -3.86 2.08 -10.29
N LEU A 172 -4.29 1.67 -9.11
CA LEU A 172 -5.45 0.83 -8.85
C LEU A 172 -6.55 1.71 -8.26
N THR A 173 -7.58 1.99 -9.05
CA THR A 173 -8.73 2.78 -8.60
C THR A 173 -9.85 1.84 -8.14
N PRO A 174 -10.36 1.96 -6.91
CA PRO A 174 -11.45 1.14 -6.44
C PRO A 174 -12.79 1.59 -7.04
N SER A 175 -13.62 0.64 -7.42
CA SER A 175 -15.01 0.84 -7.80
C SER A 175 -15.90 -0.11 -7.00
N ALA A 176 -17.09 0.37 -6.62
CA ALA A 176 -18.06 -0.47 -5.92
C ALA A 176 -18.61 -1.54 -6.87
N LYS A 177 -18.81 -2.74 -6.36
CA LYS A 177 -19.40 -3.88 -7.08
C LYS A 177 -20.32 -4.69 -6.16
N GLN A 178 -21.05 -5.64 -6.74
CA GLN A 178 -21.81 -6.61 -5.96
C GLN A 178 -20.87 -7.43 -5.05
N CYS A 179 -21.25 -7.57 -3.79
CA CYS A 179 -20.46 -8.29 -2.80
C CYS A 179 -20.30 -9.76 -3.15
N ILE A 180 -19.05 -10.24 -3.15
CA ILE A 180 -18.70 -11.66 -3.24
C ILE A 180 -17.84 -11.98 -2.02
N ASN A 181 -18.29 -12.90 -1.16
CA ASN A 181 -17.61 -13.26 0.09
C ASN A 181 -17.22 -12.05 0.97
N SER A 182 -18.14 -11.08 1.10
CA SER A 182 -17.95 -9.80 1.82
C SER A 182 -17.07 -8.75 1.14
N THR A 183 -16.46 -9.04 0.00
CA THR A 183 -15.72 -8.05 -0.81
C THR A 183 -16.66 -7.36 -1.79
N CYS A 184 -16.90 -6.07 -1.61
CA CYS A 184 -17.84 -5.29 -2.42
C CYS A 184 -17.15 -4.24 -3.29
N LEU A 185 -15.84 -4.41 -3.53
CA LEU A 185 -15.05 -3.56 -4.42
C LEU A 185 -14.31 -4.36 -5.51
N SER A 186 -14.08 -3.70 -6.64
CA SER A 186 -13.13 -4.09 -7.69
C SER A 186 -12.05 -3.03 -7.80
N MET A 187 -10.84 -3.45 -8.15
CA MET A 187 -9.75 -2.54 -8.48
C MET A 187 -9.60 -2.47 -9.99
N ALA A 188 -9.72 -1.27 -10.57
CA ALA A 188 -9.46 -1.03 -11.98
C ALA A 188 -8.02 -0.51 -12.14
N PRO A 189 -7.16 -1.22 -12.89
CA PRO A 189 -5.81 -0.76 -13.15
C PRO A 189 -5.80 0.32 -14.24
N THR A 190 -5.03 1.38 -14.02
CA THR A 190 -4.61 2.36 -15.03
C THR A 190 -3.10 2.25 -15.15
N VAL A 191 -2.64 1.67 -16.26
CA VAL A 191 -1.21 1.44 -16.51
C VAL A 191 -0.59 2.72 -17.06
N THR A 192 0.39 3.27 -16.33
CA THR A 192 1.11 4.49 -16.71
C THR A 192 2.41 4.19 -17.46
N ASN A 193 2.99 3.00 -17.24
CA ASN A 193 4.21 2.55 -17.94
C ASN A 193 4.00 1.14 -18.54
N PRO A 194 3.36 1.01 -19.72
CA PRO A 194 3.06 -0.29 -20.32
C PRO A 194 4.32 -1.07 -20.72
N ASP A 195 5.38 -0.38 -21.13
CA ASP A 195 6.65 -1.00 -21.54
C ASP A 195 7.30 -1.78 -20.40
N PHE A 196 7.23 -1.25 -19.17
CA PHE A 196 7.71 -1.97 -17.99
C PHE A 196 6.97 -3.30 -17.84
N TRP A 197 5.64 -3.29 -17.90
CA TRP A 197 4.81 -4.48 -17.70
C TRP A 197 4.97 -5.50 -18.82
N GLN A 198 5.11 -5.05 -20.07
CA GLN A 198 5.38 -5.92 -21.20
C GLN A 198 6.74 -6.63 -21.02
N LYS A 199 7.80 -5.88 -20.70
CA LYS A 199 9.13 -6.45 -20.42
C LYS A 199 9.09 -7.42 -19.24
N ALA A 200 8.36 -7.10 -18.18
CA ALA A 200 8.18 -7.99 -17.04
C ALA A 200 7.40 -9.26 -17.43
N ALA A 201 6.37 -9.17 -18.27
CA ALA A 201 5.60 -10.30 -18.78
C ALA A 201 6.44 -11.23 -19.65
N ASP A 202 7.26 -10.67 -20.53
CA ASP A 202 8.10 -11.44 -21.47
C ASP A 202 9.33 -12.08 -20.81
N ARG A 203 9.73 -11.60 -19.62
CA ARG A 203 10.87 -12.16 -18.90
C ARG A 203 10.53 -13.55 -18.34
N THR A 204 11.29 -14.56 -18.77
CA THR A 204 11.26 -15.90 -18.18
C THR A 204 11.98 -15.88 -16.84
N VAL A 205 11.41 -16.58 -15.86
CA VAL A 205 12.06 -16.77 -14.55
C VAL A 205 13.11 -17.86 -14.69
N ASP A 206 14.36 -17.53 -14.36
CA ASP A 206 15.44 -18.50 -14.23
C ASP A 206 15.41 -19.16 -12.86
N TYR A 207 14.86 -20.38 -12.81
CA TYR A 207 14.83 -21.18 -11.58
C TYR A 207 16.16 -21.92 -11.32
N ALA A 208 17.12 -21.89 -12.24
CA ALA A 208 18.41 -22.54 -12.04
C ALA A 208 19.27 -21.73 -11.05
N GLY A 209 19.91 -22.42 -10.10
CA GLY A 209 20.71 -21.80 -9.05
C GLY A 209 19.88 -20.99 -8.04
N VAL A 210 18.57 -21.19 -8.00
CA VAL A 210 17.75 -20.86 -6.83
C VAL A 210 17.73 -22.10 -5.93
N ASP A 211 18.93 -22.59 -5.59
CA ASP A 211 19.12 -23.70 -4.67
C ASP A 211 19.11 -23.16 -3.22
N PRO A 212 18.65 -23.97 -2.24
CA PRO A 212 18.67 -23.65 -0.82
C PRO A 212 20.04 -23.16 -0.35
#